data_AF-A0A7V8WBB8-F1
#
_entry.id   AF-A0A7V8WBB8-F1
#
_cell.length_a   1.000
_cell.length_b   1.000
_cell.length_c   1.000
_cell.angle_alpha   90.00
_cell.angle_beta   90.00
_cell.angle_gamma   90.00
#
_symmetry.space_group_name_H-M   'P 1'
#
loop_
_entity.id
_entity.type
_entity.pdbx_description
1 polymer ?
#
loop_
_entity_poly.entity_id
_entity_poly.type
_entity_poly.pdbx_seq_one_letter_code
_entity_poly.pdbx_strand_id
1 'polypeptide(L)'
;MAYDPRTATGIPTENVGSLPRPSTLQAAYGEYDAGKISSDDLEKQQDAAVKDSIEHLEATGQPIVSDGEQRWSSFATYPIAETLAGTGLADNFAADGQ
;
A
#
# COMPACT_ATOMS: atom_id res chain seq x y z
N MET A 1 9.35 -28.44 -2.60
CA MET A 1 7.90 -28.68 -2.40
C MET A 1 7.20 -27.34 -2.41
N ALA A 2 5.98 -27.25 -2.94
CA ALA A 2 5.18 -26.02 -2.81
C ALA A 2 4.69 -25.89 -1.36
N TYR A 3 4.65 -24.67 -0.83
CA TYR A 3 4.06 -24.38 0.47
C TYR A 3 2.54 -24.63 0.45
N ASP A 4 1.99 -25.31 1.47
CA ASP A 4 0.55 -25.55 1.63
C ASP A 4 0.06 -24.99 2.97
N PRO A 5 -0.61 -23.82 2.99
CA PRO A 5 -1.05 -23.17 4.23
C PRO A 5 -2.11 -24.00 4.99
N ARG A 6 -2.82 -24.91 4.31
CA ARG A 6 -3.85 -25.77 4.93
C ARG A 6 -3.22 -26.73 5.94
N THR A 7 -1.96 -27.11 5.73
CA THR A 7 -1.22 -27.97 6.66
C THR A 7 -0.85 -27.25 7.96
N ALA A 8 -0.74 -25.91 7.92
CA ALA A 8 -0.39 -25.10 9.08
C ALA A 8 -1.62 -24.64 9.87
N THR A 9 -2.73 -24.30 9.20
CA THR A 9 -3.88 -23.64 9.84
C THR A 9 -5.22 -24.37 9.70
N GLY A 10 -5.29 -25.47 8.94
CA GLY A 10 -6.53 -26.18 8.64
C GLY A 10 -7.37 -25.47 7.58
N ILE A 11 -8.04 -24.36 7.96
CA ILE A 11 -8.74 -23.45 7.05
C ILE A 11 -7.95 -22.14 6.96
N PRO A 12 -7.16 -21.93 5.90
CA PRO A 12 -6.40 -20.69 5.73
C PRO A 12 -7.33 -19.49 5.64
N THR A 13 -7.03 -18.45 6.42
CA THR A 13 -7.73 -17.16 6.39
C THR A 13 -6.69 -16.05 6.34
N GLU A 14 -6.83 -15.14 5.39
CA GLU A 14 -5.95 -13.99 5.21
C GLU A 14 -6.74 -12.78 4.68
N ASN A 15 -6.12 -11.60 4.73
CA ASN A 15 -6.69 -10.36 4.22
C ASN A 15 -6.25 -10.12 2.78
N VAL A 16 -7.22 -9.88 1.90
CA VAL A 16 -7.04 -9.78 0.44
C VAL A 16 -5.92 -8.82 0.00
N GLY A 17 -5.67 -7.74 0.74
CA GLY A 17 -4.65 -6.76 0.37
C GLY A 17 -4.64 -5.56 1.32
N SER A 18 -5.27 -4.47 0.87
CA SER A 18 -5.27 -3.16 1.55
C SER A 18 -5.59 -3.19 3.05
N LEU A 19 -4.85 -2.34 3.78
CA LEU A 19 -5.11 -1.98 5.17
C LEU A 19 -5.30 -0.46 5.29
N PRO A 20 -5.97 0.03 6.34
CA PRO A 20 -6.02 1.47 6.61
C PRO A 20 -4.60 2.04 6.74
N ARG A 21 -4.30 3.12 6.00
CA ARG A 21 -3.01 3.79 6.13
C ARG A 21 -2.89 4.43 7.51
N PRO A 22 -1.76 4.28 8.22
CA PRO A 22 -1.49 5.00 9.45
C PRO A 22 -1.60 6.52 9.24
N SER A 23 -2.00 7.27 10.27
CA SER A 23 -2.14 8.73 10.18
C SER A 23 -0.82 9.42 9.81
N THR A 24 0.32 8.86 10.21
CA THR A 24 1.65 9.32 9.83
C THR A 24 1.88 9.25 8.32
N LEU A 25 1.49 8.13 7.69
CA LEU A 25 1.62 7.97 6.25
C LEU A 25 0.63 8.85 5.48
N GLN A 26 -0.60 9.01 5.97
CA GLN A 26 -1.56 9.95 5.38
C GLN A 26 -1.02 11.39 5.38
N ALA A 27 -0.40 11.82 6.49
CA ALA A 27 0.23 13.13 6.58
C ALA A 27 1.40 13.26 5.58
N ALA A 28 2.24 12.23 5.46
CA ALA A 28 3.36 12.23 4.53
C ALA A 28 2.91 12.37 3.06
N TYR A 29 1.85 11.67 2.64
CA TYR A 29 1.26 11.88 1.32
C TYR A 29 0.83 13.33 1.12
N GLY A 30 0.11 13.91 2.09
CA GLY A 30 -0.30 15.32 2.01
C GLY A 30 0.87 16.32 1.98
N GLU A 31 1.99 16.01 2.63
CA GLU A 31 3.21 16.81 2.56
C GLU A 31 3.93 16.66 1.22
N TYR A 32 3.96 15.45 0.65
CA TYR A 32 4.54 15.17 -0.65
C TYR A 32 3.76 15.87 -1.77
N ASP A 33 2.43 15.77 -1.77
CA ASP A 33 1.55 16.44 -2.74
C ASP A 33 1.67 17.97 -2.65
N ALA A 34 1.96 18.49 -1.46
CA ALA A 34 2.23 19.91 -1.23
C ALA A 34 3.69 20.33 -1.58
N GLY A 35 4.53 19.41 -2.06
CA GLY A 35 5.93 19.65 -2.42
C GLY A 35 6.84 19.94 -1.23
N LYS A 36 6.47 19.53 -0.02
CA LYS A 36 7.21 19.81 1.23
C LYS A 36 8.26 18.75 1.56
N ILE A 37 8.03 17.51 1.16
CA ILE A 37 8.97 16.40 1.34
C ILE A 37 9.33 15.80 -0.02
N SER A 38 10.51 15.17 -0.10
CA SER A 38 10.95 14.48 -1.30
C SER A 38 10.23 13.15 -1.49
N SER A 39 10.32 12.58 -2.71
CA SER A 39 9.84 11.21 -2.98
C SER A 39 10.54 10.19 -2.08
N ASP A 40 11.86 10.33 -1.86
CA ASP A 40 12.64 9.48 -0.93
C ASP A 40 12.14 9.57 0.52
N ASP A 41 11.67 10.74 0.96
CA ASP A 41 11.14 10.91 2.32
C ASP A 41 9.75 10.29 2.45
N LEU A 42 8.91 10.40 1.42
CA LEU A 42 7.64 9.67 1.36
C LEU A 42 7.89 8.15 1.38
N GLU A 43 8.85 7.67 0.59
CA GLU A 43 9.20 6.25 0.52
C GLU A 43 9.60 5.68 1.90
N LYS A 44 10.38 6.42 2.69
CA LYS A 44 10.73 5.99 4.07
C LYS A 44 9.49 5.79 4.95
N GLN A 45 8.47 6.65 4.80
CA GLN A 45 7.22 6.50 5.56
C GLN A 45 6.39 5.33 5.06
N GLN A 46 6.38 5.10 3.74
CA GLN A 46 5.74 3.93 3.15
C GLN A 46 6.40 2.64 3.64
N ASP A 47 7.73 2.55 3.64
CA ASP A 47 8.49 1.41 4.15
C ASP A 47 8.20 1.13 5.62
N ALA A 48 8.13 2.18 6.44
CA ALA A 48 7.78 2.05 7.85
C ALA A 48 6.38 1.45 8.02
N ALA A 49 5.40 1.90 7.23
CA ALA A 49 4.02 1.39 7.29
C ALA A 49 3.88 -0.03 6.73
N VAL A 50 4.60 -0.38 5.67
CA VAL A 50 4.66 -1.74 5.13
C VAL A 50 5.24 -2.69 6.16
N LYS A 51 6.38 -2.31 6.77
CA LYS A 51 7.02 -3.11 7.81
C LYS A 51 6.08 -3.34 8.99
N ASP A 52 5.42 -2.28 9.47
CA ASP A 52 4.45 -2.37 10.57
C ASP A 52 3.29 -3.30 10.23
N SER A 53 2.77 -3.23 8.99
CA SER A 53 1.72 -4.13 8.51
C SER A 53 2.18 -5.59 8.55
N ILE A 54 3.36 -5.89 7.99
CA ILE A 54 3.91 -7.25 7.96
C ILE A 54 4.10 -7.79 9.38
N GLU A 55 4.74 -7.03 10.27
CA GLU A 55 5.01 -7.46 11.66
C GLU A 55 3.70 -7.78 12.42
N HIS A 56 2.66 -6.95 12.25
CA HIS A 56 1.37 -7.19 12.88
C HIS A 56 0.63 -8.39 12.28
N LEU A 57 0.64 -8.55 10.96
CA LEU A 57 -0.01 -9.69 10.31
C LEU A 57 0.68 -11.01 10.69
N GLU A 58 2.02 -11.05 10.72
CA GLU A 58 2.78 -12.22 11.18
C GLU A 58 2.42 -12.58 12.64
N ALA A 59 2.28 -11.58 13.51
CA ALA A 59 1.90 -11.78 14.91
C ALA A 59 0.50 -12.39 15.08
N THR A 60 -0.39 -12.29 14.08
CA THR A 60 -1.70 -12.98 14.11
C THR A 60 -1.62 -14.47 13.79
N GLY A 61 -0.46 -14.96 13.32
CA GLY A 61 -0.30 -16.32 12.80
C GLY A 61 -0.84 -16.50 11.38
N GLN A 62 -0.99 -15.41 10.61
CA GLN A 62 -1.40 -15.48 9.22
C GLN A 62 -0.37 -16.27 8.40
N PRO A 63 -0.81 -17.27 7.61
CA PRO A 63 0.12 -18.12 6.85
C PRO A 63 0.67 -17.42 5.59
N ILE A 64 -0.01 -16.38 5.12
CA ILE A 64 0.34 -15.55 3.96
C ILE A 64 0.01 -14.11 4.36
N VAL A 65 0.98 -13.22 4.21
CA VAL A 65 0.87 -11.80 4.61
C VAL A 65 0.92 -10.88 3.40
N SER A 66 0.24 -9.74 3.47
CA SER A 66 0.30 -8.65 2.47
C SER A 66 1.11 -7.46 3.00
N ASP A 67 1.51 -6.56 2.11
CA ASP A 67 2.14 -5.28 2.47
C ASP A 67 1.12 -4.20 2.89
N GLY A 68 -0.17 -4.56 2.92
CA GLY A 68 -1.28 -3.64 3.21
C GLY A 68 -1.53 -2.59 2.15
N GLU A 69 -0.93 -2.68 0.95
CA GLU A 69 -1.02 -1.69 -0.13
C GLU A 69 -0.66 -0.26 0.30
N GLN A 70 0.24 -0.12 1.28
CA GLN A 70 0.57 1.17 1.90
C GLN A 70 1.17 2.17 0.88
N ARG A 71 1.77 1.67 -0.20
CA ARG A 71 2.40 2.46 -1.27
C ARG A 71 1.43 2.94 -2.36
N TRP A 72 0.29 2.28 -2.51
CA TRP A 72 -0.60 2.48 -3.66
C TRP A 72 -1.76 3.39 -3.29
N SER A 73 -1.87 4.55 -3.95
CA SER A 73 -2.99 5.47 -3.72
C SER A 73 -4.31 4.96 -4.28
N SER A 74 -4.28 4.18 -5.37
CA SER A 74 -5.45 3.63 -6.03
C SER A 74 -5.17 2.28 -6.72
N PHE A 75 -6.08 1.33 -6.54
CA PHE A 75 -6.04 0.04 -7.24
C PHE A 75 -6.11 0.17 -8.77
N ALA A 76 -6.83 1.16 -9.28
CA ALA A 76 -7.05 1.30 -10.72
C ALA A 76 -5.90 2.04 -11.42
N THR A 77 -5.28 2.99 -10.75
CA THR A 77 -4.35 3.93 -11.38
C THR A 77 -2.89 3.75 -10.96
N TYR A 78 -2.57 2.88 -9.98
CA TYR A 78 -1.18 2.65 -9.57
C TYR A 78 -0.18 2.31 -10.70
N PRO A 79 -0.53 1.53 -11.76
CA PRO A 79 0.43 1.19 -12.80
C PRO A 79 0.80 2.38 -13.70
N ILE A 80 0.02 3.46 -13.61
CA ILE A 80 0.12 4.63 -14.47
C ILE A 80 0.23 5.95 -13.68
N ALA A 81 0.33 5.88 -12.35
CA ALA A 81 0.34 7.05 -11.48
C ALA A 81 1.52 7.99 -11.81
N GLU A 82 2.70 7.43 -12.09
CA GLU A 82 3.89 8.22 -12.47
C GLU A 82 3.88 8.65 -13.94
N THR A 83 3.25 7.87 -14.84
CA THR A 83 3.21 8.15 -16.28
C THR A 83 2.13 9.17 -16.66
N LEU A 84 1.24 9.52 -15.74
CA LEU A 84 0.16 10.47 -15.95
C LEU A 84 0.51 11.93 -15.63
N ALA A 85 1.79 12.24 -15.39
CA ALA A 85 2.27 13.62 -15.33
C ALA A 85 2.37 14.31 -16.73
N GLY A 86 1.36 14.09 -17.59
CA GLY A 86 1.03 15.02 -18.68
C GLY A 86 0.53 14.42 -20.00
N THR A 87 -0.66 13.79 -20.05
CA THR A 87 -1.67 13.90 -21.16
C THR A 87 -2.75 12.78 -21.21
N GLY A 88 -2.73 11.75 -20.36
CA GLY A 88 -3.57 10.54 -20.58
C GLY A 88 -4.84 10.37 -19.75
N LEU A 89 -5.11 11.23 -18.76
CA LEU A 89 -6.31 11.13 -17.93
C LEU A 89 -7.53 11.64 -18.71
N ALA A 90 -8.63 10.87 -18.70
CA ALA A 90 -9.90 11.38 -19.20
C ALA A 90 -10.40 12.52 -18.29
N ASP A 91 -11.11 13.49 -18.85
CA ASP A 91 -11.55 14.73 -18.17
C ASP A 91 -12.30 14.52 -16.83
N ASN A 92 -12.81 13.31 -16.59
CA ASN A 92 -13.57 12.95 -15.40
C ASN A 92 -12.75 12.26 -14.30
N PHE A 93 -11.43 12.15 -14.44
CA PHE A 93 -10.55 11.55 -13.42
C PHE A 93 -9.66 12.62 -12.77
N ALA A 94 -9.57 12.56 -11.44
CA ALA A 94 -8.66 13.37 -10.67
C ALA A 94 -7.35 12.60 -10.40
N ALA A 95 -6.24 13.34 -10.34
CA ALA A 95 -4.91 12.77 -10.08
C ALA A 95 -4.71 12.37 -8.60
N ASP A 96 -5.67 12.67 -7.74
CA ASP A 96 -5.66 12.37 -6.30
C ASP A 96 -6.12 10.94 -5.97
N GLY A 97 -6.52 10.17 -6.99
CA GLY A 97 -6.79 8.73 -6.87
C GLY A 97 -8.08 8.37 -6.12
N GLN A 98 -9.02 9.31 -5.96
CA GLN A 98 -10.34 9.11 -5.35
C GLN A 98 -11.49 9.22 -6.35
#